data_AF-A0A3T0E5X2-F1
#
_entry.id   AF-A0A3T0E5X2-F1
#
_cell.length_a   1.000
_cell.length_b   1.000
_cell.length_c   1.000
_cell.angle_alpha   90.00
_cell.angle_beta   90.00
_cell.angle_gamma   90.00
#
_symmetry.space_group_name_H-M   'P 1'
#
loop_
_entity.id
_entity.type
_entity.pdbx_description
1 polymer ?
#
loop_
_entity_poly.entity_id
_entity_poly.type
_entity_poly.pdbx_seq_one_letter_code
_entity_poly.pdbx_strand_id
1 'polypeptide(L)' 'MLMPGLGREREDIRSGVFSFPAGRHVVWYRQMPSGIEILRVLHTRQSSRDAFS' A
#
# COMPACT_ATOMS: atom_id res chain seq x y z
N MET A 1 0.44 -14.52 -2.86
CA MET A 1 0.15 -13.98 -4.21
C MET A 1 -0.48 -12.61 -4.03
N LEU A 2 0.19 -11.52 -4.41
CA LEU A 2 -0.39 -10.17 -4.39
C LEU A 2 -1.28 -10.04 -5.64
N MET A 3 -2.58 -10.28 -5.50
CA MET A 3 -3.54 -9.86 -6.52
C MET A 3 -3.78 -8.36 -6.33
N PRO A 4 -3.66 -7.51 -7.37
CA PRO A 4 -3.78 -6.05 -7.24
C PRO A 4 -5.05 -5.56 -6.54
N GLY A 5 -6.16 -6.31 -6.65
CA GLY A 5 -7.44 -6.00 -5.98
C GLY A 5 -7.58 -6.52 -4.54
N LEU A 6 -6.57 -7.18 -3.97
CA LEU A 6 -6.66 -7.79 -2.63
C LEU A 6 -6.24 -6.85 -1.49
N GLY A 7 -5.58 -5.73 -1.81
CA GLY A 7 -5.25 -4.69 -0.85
C GLY A 7 -6.44 -3.80 -0.52
N ARG A 8 -6.42 -3.22 0.67
CA ARG A 8 -7.44 -2.26 1.12
C ARG A 8 -7.11 -0.89 0.55
N GLU A 9 -8.08 -0.27 -0.12
CA GLU A 9 -7.99 1.13 -0.51
C GLU A 9 -7.92 2.04 0.73
N ARG A 10 -7.01 3.02 0.69
CA ARG A 10 -6.67 3.91 1.81
C ARG A 10 -7.04 5.35 1.52
N GLU A 11 -8.29 5.57 1.12
CA GLU A 11 -8.87 6.91 0.97
C GLU A 11 -8.73 7.75 2.24
N ASP A 12 -8.66 7.13 3.42
CA ASP A 12 -8.39 7.76 4.72
C ASP A 12 -7.03 8.47 4.80
N ILE A 13 -6.10 8.16 3.89
CA ILE A 13 -4.76 8.78 3.85
C ILE A 13 -4.51 9.45 2.50
N ARG A 14 -4.80 8.77 1.39
CA ARG A 14 -4.64 9.32 0.04
C ARG A 14 -5.48 8.52 -0.96
N SER A 15 -6.30 9.23 -1.74
CA SER A 15 -7.10 8.63 -2.81
C SER A 15 -6.22 7.89 -3.83
N GLY A 16 -6.71 6.76 -4.33
CA GLY A 16 -6.04 5.94 -5.35
C GLY A 16 -4.84 5.13 -4.84
N VAL A 17 -4.67 5.02 -3.51
CA VAL A 17 -3.62 4.22 -2.89
C VAL A 17 -4.21 3.05 -2.11
N PHE A 18 -3.52 1.92 -2.18
CA PHE A 18 -3.88 0.67 -1.55
C PHE A 18 -2.79 0.24 -0.57
N SER A 19 -3.19 -0.53 0.44
CA SER A 19 -2.26 -1.16 1.38
C SER A 19 -2.52 -2.65 1.53
N PHE A 20 -1.47 -3.45 1.63
CA PHE A 20 -1.55 -4.90 1.82
C PHE A 20 -0.63 -5.37 2.96
N PRO A 21 -1.17 -6.03 4.00
CA PRO A 21 -0.36 -6.61 5.08
C PRO A 21 0.47 -7.81 4.59
N ALA A 22 1.78 -7.77 4.81
CA ALA A 22 2.73 -8.83 4.47
C ALA A 22 3.60 -9.13 5.71
N GLY A 23 3.06 -9.97 6.61
CA GLY A 23 3.71 -10.29 7.88
C GLY A 23 3.85 -9.06 8.77
N ARG A 24 5.09 -8.70 9.13
CA ARG A 24 5.41 -7.51 9.95
C ARG A 24 5.55 -6.22 9.13
N HIS A 25 5.21 -6.27 7.85
CA HIS A 25 5.25 -5.13 6.96
C HIS A 25 3.89 -4.85 6.33
N VAL A 26 3.72 -3.63 5.85
CA VAL A 26 2.58 -3.18 5.05
C VAL A 26 3.16 -2.64 3.75
N VAL A 27 2.71 -3.22 2.65
CA VAL A 27 3.06 -2.78 1.30
C VAL A 27 2.06 -1.71 0.88
N TRP A 28 2.55 -0.53 0.54
CA TRP A 28 1.78 0.58 0.00
C TRP A 28 1.98 0.64 -1.51
N TYR A 29 0.89 0.66 -2.27
CA TYR A 29 0.95 0.60 -3.73
C TYR A 29 -0.22 1.35 -4.37
N ARG A 30 -0.09 1.68 -5.65
CA ARG A 30 -1.22 2.12 -6.49
C ARG A 30 -1.41 1.20 -7.68
N GLN A 31 -2.63 1.13 -8.18
CA GLN A 31 -2.94 0.38 -9.39
C GLN A 31 -2.53 1.19 -10.63
N MET A 32 -1.98 0.51 -11.62
CA MET A 32 -1.60 1.06 -12.92
C MET A 32 -2.22 0.18 -14.02
N PRO A 33 -2.43 0.70 -15.25
CA PRO A 33 -3.04 -0.10 -16.33
C PRO A 33 -2.32 -1.44 -16.61
N SER A 34 -1.02 -1.52 -16.37
CA SER A 34 -0.19 -2.71 -16.58
C SER A 34 0.20 -3.45 -15.30
N GLY A 35 -0.37 -3.11 -14.13
CA GLY A 35 -0.05 -3.78 -12.87
C GLY A 35 -0.16 -2.89 -11.63
N ILE A 36 0.87 -2.92 -10.79
CA ILE A 36 0.94 -2.08 -9.59
C ILE A 36 2.28 -1.37 -9.51
N GLU A 37 2.27 -0.18 -8.91
CA GLU A 37 3.47 0.53 -8.51
C GLU A 37 3.59 0.48 -6.99
N ILE A 38 4.69 -0.10 -6.49
CA ILE A 38 5.00 -0.10 -5.06
C ILE A 38 5.52 1.28 -4.68
N LEU A 39 4.80 1.96 -3.79
CA LEU A 39 5.16 3.28 -3.29
C LEU A 39 6.17 3.15 -2.13
N ARG A 40 5.86 2.29 -1.16
CA ARG A 40 6.69 2.04 0.03
C ARG A 40 6.38 0.68 0.65
N VAL A 41 7.33 0.15 1.42
CA VAL A 41 7.12 -0.96 2.34
C VAL A 41 7.45 -0.46 3.74
N LEU A 42 6.45 -0.43 4.62
CA LEU A 42 6.61 0.05 5.99
C LEU A 42 6.53 -1.12 6.97
N HIS A 43 7.37 -1.14 8.00
CA HIS A 43 7.17 -2.03 9.14
C HIS A 43 5.88 -1.62 9.88
N THR A 44 5.15 -2.56 10.48
CA THR A 44 3.88 -2.31 11.22
C THR A 44 4.01 -1.37 12.42
N ARG A 45 5.24 -0.97 12.78
CA ARG A 45 5.54 -0.01 13.85
C ARG A 45 5.72 1.42 13.32
N GLN A 46 5.83 1.59 12.01
CA GLN A 46 5.95 2.89 11.36
C GLN A 46 4.56 3.48 11.12
N SER A 47 4.50 4.80 11.04
CA SER A 47 3.24 5.48 10.77
C SER A 47 2.84 5.26 9.32
N SER A 48 1.56 5.02 9.07
CA SER A 48 1.04 4.93 7.70
C SER A 48 1.19 6.23 6.91
N ARG A 49 1.35 7.37 7.59
CA ARG A 49 1.62 8.67 6.95
C ARG A 49 3.03 8.74 6.35
N ASP A 50 3.97 7.95 6.86
CA ASP A 50 5.37 7.89 6.38
C ASP A 50 5.47 7.28 4.98
N ALA A 51 4.38 6.69 4.48
CA ALA A 51 4.34 6.14 3.12
C ALA A 51 4.44 7.23 2.04
N PHE A 52 4.20 8.51 2.38
CA PHE A 52 4.06 9.61 1.43
C PHE A 52 4.91 10.84 1.74
N SER A 53 5.83 10.72 2.71
CA SER A 53 6.82 11.76 3.01
C SER A 53 8.06 11.68 2.11
#